data_AF-A0A7W1ZD05-F1
#
_entry.id   AF-A0A7W1ZD05-F1
#
_cell.length_a   1.000
_cell.length_b   1.000
_cell.length_c   1.000
_cell.angle_alpha   90.00
_cell.angle_beta   90.00
_cell.angle_gamma   90.00
#
_symmetry.space_group_name_H-M   'P 1'
#
loop_
_entity.id
_entity.type
_entity.pdbx_description
1 polymer ?
#
loop_
_entity_poly.entity_id
_entity_poly.type
_entity_poly.pdbx_seq_one_letter_code
_entity_poly.pdbx_strand_id
1 'polypeptide(L)'
;MSDAIKHECGIALIRLLKPLEYYHEKYGTAFYGINKMYLMMEKQHNRGQDGAGFASIKLDVDPGDRYISRKRSNAAQPIQEIFTHINSQINEYFTEYPEFKNDVAAQKKHLPYIGELFLGHVRYGTFGKNSVENVHPFLRQNNWMHRNLIIAGNFNMTNTTELFENLIQLGMHPKEKADTITVMEKIGHFLDDAV
;
A
#
# COMPACT_ATOMS: atom_id res chain seq x y z
N MET A 1 13.58 -28.61 -9.10
CA MET A 1 14.35 -28.12 -7.94
C MET A 1 13.89 -26.70 -7.69
N SER A 2 13.08 -26.46 -6.65
CA SER A 2 12.69 -25.10 -6.28
C SER A 2 13.86 -24.44 -5.55
N ASP A 3 14.23 -23.23 -5.97
CA ASP A 3 15.23 -22.42 -5.28
C ASP A 3 14.94 -22.34 -3.78
N ALA A 4 16.00 -22.30 -2.97
CA ALA A 4 15.87 -22.06 -1.53
C ALA A 4 15.20 -20.69 -1.32
N ILE A 5 13.96 -20.71 -0.81
CA ILE A 5 13.25 -19.49 -0.44
C ILE A 5 13.98 -18.92 0.77
N LYS A 6 14.87 -17.97 0.53
CA LYS A 6 15.41 -17.12 1.59
C LYS A 6 14.24 -16.35 2.18
N HIS A 7 14.23 -16.23 3.51
CA HIS A 7 13.22 -15.48 4.25
C HIS A 7 13.31 -13.98 3.95
N GLU A 8 12.76 -13.60 2.80
CA GLU A 8 12.83 -12.27 2.22
C GLU A 8 11.41 -11.77 2.00
N CYS A 9 11.13 -10.52 2.38
CA CYS A 9 9.85 -9.86 2.14
C CYS A 9 9.38 -10.01 0.68
N GLY A 10 8.08 -9.86 0.44
CA GLY A 10 7.48 -9.90 -0.90
C GLY A 10 6.81 -8.58 -1.25
N ILE A 11 6.83 -8.21 -2.53
CA ILE A 11 6.16 -7.02 -3.07
C ILE A 11 5.26 -7.44 -4.23
N ALA A 12 4.07 -6.84 -4.31
CA ALA A 12 3.16 -6.96 -5.44
C ALA A 12 2.69 -5.58 -5.86
N LEU A 13 2.76 -5.27 -7.15
CA LEU A 13 2.24 -4.03 -7.73
C LEU A 13 1.24 -4.39 -8.83
N ILE A 14 0.05 -3.78 -8.81
CA ILE A 14 -0.95 -3.95 -9.85
C ILE A 14 -1.39 -2.58 -10.33
N ARG A 15 -1.29 -2.34 -11.65
CA ARG A 15 -1.89 -1.19 -12.33
C ARG A 15 -2.95 -1.70 -13.29
N LEU A 16 -4.19 -1.26 -13.11
CA LEU A 16 -5.28 -1.51 -14.04
C LEU A 16 -5.17 -0.57 -15.23
N LEU A 17 -4.99 -1.10 -16.45
CA LEU A 17 -4.77 -0.28 -17.64
C LEU A 17 -6.08 0.19 -18.32
N LYS A 18 -7.23 -0.18 -17.75
CA LYS A 18 -8.56 0.20 -18.20
C LYS A 18 -9.36 0.83 -17.04
N PRO A 19 -10.43 1.59 -17.33
CA PRO A 19 -11.35 2.09 -16.30
C PRO A 19 -12.02 0.95 -15.54
N LEU A 20 -12.55 1.23 -14.34
CA LEU A 20 -13.19 0.23 -13.48
C LEU A 20 -14.43 -0.39 -14.12
N GLU A 21 -15.13 0.38 -14.95
CA GLU A 21 -16.32 -0.03 -15.73
C GLU A 21 -15.99 -1.22 -16.63
N TYR A 22 -14.84 -1.19 -17.31
CA TYR A 22 -14.39 -2.31 -18.14
C TYR A 22 -14.26 -3.60 -17.34
N TYR A 23 -13.70 -3.52 -16.12
CA TYR A 23 -13.54 -4.69 -15.27
C TYR A 23 -14.89 -5.15 -14.69
N HIS A 24 -15.79 -4.22 -14.39
CA HIS A 24 -17.15 -4.55 -13.98
C HIS A 24 -17.91 -5.29 -15.09
N GLU A 25 -17.91 -4.80 -16.32
CA GLU A 25 -18.56 -5.46 -17.47
C GLU A 25 -17.93 -6.83 -17.77
N LYS A 26 -16.60 -6.92 -17.74
CA LYS A 26 -15.88 -8.14 -18.12
C LYS A 26 -15.86 -9.22 -17.04
N TYR A 27 -15.77 -8.83 -15.78
CA TYR A 27 -15.56 -9.75 -14.64
C TYR A 27 -16.70 -9.72 -13.62
N GLY A 28 -17.76 -8.93 -13.85
CA GLY A 28 -18.90 -8.77 -12.95
C GLY A 28 -18.62 -7.95 -11.70
N THR A 29 -17.46 -7.28 -11.61
CA THR A 29 -17.07 -6.54 -10.39
C THR A 29 -16.06 -5.42 -10.67
N ALA A 30 -16.25 -4.26 -10.02
CA ALA A 30 -15.26 -3.18 -10.01
C ALA A 30 -14.09 -3.46 -9.05
N PHE A 31 -14.21 -4.48 -8.18
CA PHE A 31 -13.17 -4.85 -7.19
C PHE A 31 -12.10 -5.79 -7.76
N TYR A 32 -12.00 -5.91 -9.09
CA TYR A 32 -11.05 -6.81 -9.75
C TYR A 32 -9.62 -6.60 -9.25
N GLY A 33 -9.17 -5.35 -9.09
CA GLY A 33 -7.84 -5.03 -8.60
C GLY A 33 -7.59 -5.50 -7.15
N ILE A 34 -8.56 -5.32 -6.26
CA ILE A 34 -8.50 -5.80 -4.87
C ILE A 34 -8.40 -7.33 -4.85
N ASN A 35 -9.29 -8.01 -5.58
CA ASN A 35 -9.32 -9.47 -5.65
C ASN A 35 -8.01 -10.03 -6.21
N LYS A 36 -7.46 -9.39 -7.25
CA LYS A 36 -6.14 -9.77 -7.78
C LYS A 36 -5.02 -9.51 -6.79
N MET A 37 -5.05 -8.41 -6.05
CA MET A 37 -4.03 -8.13 -5.05
C MET A 37 -4.03 -9.17 -3.93
N TYR A 38 -5.20 -9.63 -3.46
CA TYR A 38 -5.29 -10.73 -2.50
C TYR A 38 -4.54 -11.97 -3.00
N LEU A 39 -4.84 -12.42 -4.22
CA LEU A 39 -4.17 -13.58 -4.81
C LEU A 39 -2.67 -13.38 -5.00
N MET A 40 -2.25 -12.18 -5.38
CA MET A 40 -0.83 -11.86 -5.56
C MET A 40 -0.08 -11.85 -4.23
N MET A 41 -0.69 -11.34 -3.15
CA MET A 41 -0.10 -11.36 -1.82
C MET A 41 -0.05 -12.78 -1.24
N GLU A 42 -1.12 -13.56 -1.40
CA GLU A 42 -1.15 -14.98 -1.00
C GLU A 42 -0.07 -15.81 -1.72
N LYS A 43 0.18 -15.54 -3.01
CA LYS A 43 1.30 -16.17 -3.74
C LYS A 43 2.67 -15.86 -3.12
N GLN A 44 2.79 -14.74 -2.41
CA GLN A 44 4.00 -14.34 -1.69
C GLN A 44 3.94 -14.71 -0.20
N HIS A 45 2.93 -15.43 0.30
CA HIS A 45 2.75 -15.68 1.73
C HIS A 45 3.98 -16.32 2.41
N ASN A 46 4.64 -17.26 1.72
CA ASN A 46 5.85 -17.92 2.24
C ASN A 46 7.09 -17.02 2.30
N ARG A 47 7.02 -15.81 1.73
CA ARG A 47 8.06 -14.77 1.79
C ARG A 47 7.88 -13.82 2.98
N GLY A 48 6.75 -13.82 3.66
CA GLY A 48 6.56 -12.96 4.84
C GLY A 48 5.29 -13.26 5.59
N GLN A 49 5.43 -13.61 6.88
CA GLN A 49 4.31 -13.98 7.76
C GLN A 49 4.20 -13.04 8.97
N ASP A 50 5.20 -12.20 9.24
CA ASP A 50 5.23 -11.33 10.42
C ASP A 50 4.37 -10.08 10.27
N GLY A 51 4.06 -9.70 9.02
CA GLY A 51 3.15 -8.62 8.72
C GLY A 51 2.86 -8.47 7.24
N ALA A 52 1.83 -7.71 6.91
CA ALA A 52 1.45 -7.39 5.55
C ALA A 52 0.87 -5.98 5.47
N GLY A 53 0.93 -5.39 4.29
CA GLY A 53 0.26 -4.12 4.03
C GLY A 53 -0.23 -4.03 2.61
N PHE A 54 -1.26 -3.20 2.47
CA PHE A 54 -1.98 -2.94 1.24
C PHE A 54 -2.17 -1.42 1.11
N ALA A 55 -1.93 -0.91 -0.09
CA ALA A 55 -2.31 0.43 -0.48
C ALA A 55 -3.00 0.41 -1.85
N SER A 56 -3.90 1.36 -2.05
CA SER A 56 -4.59 1.59 -3.32
C SER A 56 -4.72 3.09 -3.60
N ILE A 57 -4.73 3.41 -4.89
CA ILE A 57 -4.84 4.77 -5.42
C ILE A 57 -5.97 4.80 -6.44
N LYS A 58 -6.92 5.71 -6.20
CA LYS A 58 -7.90 6.14 -7.20
C LYS A 58 -7.25 7.19 -8.12
N LEU A 59 -7.40 7.02 -9.41
CA LEU A 59 -6.92 7.99 -10.39
C LEU A 59 -8.04 8.94 -10.81
N ASP A 60 -7.65 10.12 -11.30
CA ASP A 60 -8.56 11.10 -11.88
C ASP A 60 -9.74 11.42 -10.95
N VAL A 61 -9.44 11.71 -9.68
CA VAL A 61 -10.43 12.11 -8.67
C VAL A 61 -10.59 13.63 -8.66
N ASP A 62 -11.77 14.09 -8.25
CA ASP A 62 -12.02 15.51 -8.04
C ASP A 62 -11.35 16.02 -6.74
N PRO A 63 -10.98 17.31 -6.67
CA PRO A 63 -10.54 17.92 -5.42
C PRO A 63 -11.58 17.75 -4.31
N GLY A 64 -11.12 17.28 -3.14
CA GLY A 64 -11.97 16.97 -1.99
C GLY A 64 -12.28 15.48 -1.84
N ASP A 65 -12.11 14.67 -2.88
CA ASP A 65 -12.30 13.24 -2.81
C ASP A 65 -11.05 12.52 -2.29
N ARG A 66 -11.25 11.50 -1.45
CA ARG A 66 -10.17 10.67 -0.94
C ARG A 66 -9.73 9.67 -2.00
N TYR A 67 -8.45 9.73 -2.38
CA TYR A 67 -7.87 8.87 -3.41
C TYR A 67 -6.85 7.85 -2.91
N ILE A 68 -6.28 8.04 -1.72
CA ILE A 68 -5.33 7.10 -1.10
C ILE A 68 -6.03 6.28 -0.01
N SER A 69 -5.95 4.96 -0.11
CA SER A 69 -6.31 4.04 0.99
C SER A 69 -5.12 3.16 1.35
N ARG A 70 -4.93 2.91 2.64
CA ARG A 70 -3.85 2.07 3.15
C ARG A 70 -4.29 1.31 4.40
N LYS A 71 -3.96 0.02 4.46
CA LYS A 71 -4.17 -0.85 5.63
C LYS A 71 -2.91 -1.69 5.85
N ARG A 72 -2.50 -1.85 7.11
CA ARG A 72 -1.34 -2.64 7.53
C ARG A 72 -1.75 -3.56 8.68
N SER A 73 -1.08 -4.69 8.78
CA SER A 73 -1.34 -5.70 9.80
C SER A 73 -0.07 -6.43 10.20
N ASN A 74 0.09 -6.69 11.49
CA ASN A 74 1.08 -7.60 12.07
C ASN A 74 0.39 -8.73 12.86
N ALA A 75 -0.89 -9.00 12.56
CA ALA A 75 -1.63 -10.13 13.12
C ALA A 75 -1.05 -11.46 12.64
N ALA A 76 -1.45 -12.57 13.26
CA ALA A 76 -0.96 -13.92 12.91
C ALA A 76 -1.25 -14.33 11.46
N GLN A 77 -2.33 -13.82 10.86
CA GLN A 77 -2.68 -14.00 9.45
C GLN A 77 -2.89 -12.61 8.83
N PRO A 78 -1.81 -11.87 8.54
CA PRO A 78 -1.91 -10.44 8.28
C PRO A 78 -2.55 -10.13 6.93
N ILE A 79 -2.34 -10.98 5.91
CA ILE A 79 -3.02 -10.84 4.60
C ILE A 79 -4.53 -11.02 4.80
N GLN A 80 -4.94 -12.10 5.46
CA GLN A 80 -6.35 -12.41 5.69
C GLN A 80 -7.06 -11.32 6.51
N GLU A 81 -6.42 -10.78 7.56
CA GLU A 81 -6.99 -9.68 8.35
C GLU A 81 -7.22 -8.43 7.50
N ILE A 82 -6.25 -8.05 6.66
CA ILE A 82 -6.37 -6.89 5.76
C ILE A 82 -7.56 -7.05 4.83
N PHE A 83 -7.65 -8.18 4.12
CA PHE A 83 -8.70 -8.36 3.12
C PHE A 83 -10.08 -8.63 3.76
N THR A 84 -10.12 -9.21 4.96
CA THR A 84 -11.36 -9.31 5.75
C THR A 84 -11.86 -7.91 6.11
N HIS A 85 -10.98 -7.03 6.59
CA HIS A 85 -11.33 -5.65 6.92
C HIS A 85 -11.76 -4.83 5.69
N ILE A 86 -11.07 -4.99 4.55
CA ILE A 86 -11.46 -4.33 3.29
C ILE A 86 -12.87 -4.79 2.87
N ASN A 87 -13.12 -6.09 2.89
CA ASN A 87 -14.42 -6.64 2.51
C ASN A 87 -15.53 -6.23 3.47
N SER A 88 -15.26 -6.18 4.78
CA SER A 88 -16.25 -5.73 5.76
C SER A 88 -16.66 -4.29 5.53
N GLN A 89 -15.69 -3.39 5.31
CA GLN A 89 -15.96 -1.98 5.00
C GLN A 89 -16.76 -1.82 3.70
N ILE A 90 -16.41 -2.56 2.64
CA ILE A 90 -17.17 -2.51 1.38
C ILE A 90 -18.63 -2.98 1.60
N ASN A 91 -18.82 -4.06 2.36
CA ASN A 91 -20.15 -4.60 2.65
C ASN A 91 -21.00 -3.68 3.54
N GLU A 92 -20.38 -3.00 4.51
CA GLU A 92 -21.03 -1.96 5.32
C GLU A 92 -21.58 -0.85 4.43
N TYR A 93 -20.76 -0.33 3.50
CA TYR A 93 -21.20 0.69 2.55
C TYR A 93 -22.33 0.19 1.63
N PHE A 94 -22.30 -1.06 1.17
CA PHE A 94 -23.39 -1.60 0.35
C PHE A 94 -24.67 -1.89 1.14
N THR A 95 -24.58 -2.00 2.45
CA THR A 95 -25.73 -2.14 3.35
C THR A 95 -26.35 -0.77 3.59
N GLU A 96 -25.52 0.26 3.82
CA GLU A 96 -25.95 1.63 4.06
C GLU A 96 -26.44 2.33 2.77
N TYR A 97 -25.78 2.06 1.64
CA TYR A 97 -26.06 2.64 0.32
C TYR A 97 -26.22 1.54 -0.76
N PRO A 98 -27.35 0.79 -0.76
CA PRO A 98 -27.59 -0.29 -1.71
C PRO A 98 -27.55 0.14 -3.18
N GLU A 99 -27.86 1.41 -3.48
CA GLU A 99 -27.83 2.01 -4.81
C GLU A 99 -26.45 1.94 -5.47
N PHE A 100 -25.37 1.89 -4.69
CA PHE A 100 -24.01 1.81 -5.24
C PHE A 100 -23.73 0.48 -5.92
N LYS A 101 -24.49 -0.60 -5.67
CA LYS A 101 -24.17 -1.95 -6.17
C LYS A 101 -24.00 -2.04 -7.69
N ASN A 102 -24.75 -1.24 -8.45
CA ASN A 102 -24.71 -1.24 -9.91
C ASN A 102 -24.16 0.08 -10.49
N ASP A 103 -23.61 0.97 -9.66
CA ASP A 103 -23.04 2.25 -10.09
C ASP A 103 -21.54 2.28 -9.79
N VAL A 104 -20.73 1.97 -10.80
CA VAL A 104 -19.27 1.93 -10.69
C VAL A 104 -18.67 3.31 -10.37
N ALA A 105 -19.28 4.39 -10.86
CA ALA A 105 -18.81 5.74 -10.59
C ALA A 105 -19.04 6.11 -9.11
N ALA A 106 -20.23 5.80 -8.58
CA ALA A 106 -20.54 5.98 -7.16
C ALA A 106 -19.66 5.08 -6.28
N GLN A 107 -19.43 3.82 -6.69
CA GLN A 107 -18.48 2.92 -6.03
C GLN A 107 -17.09 3.54 -5.96
N LYS A 108 -16.55 4.00 -7.10
CA LYS A 108 -15.22 4.63 -7.16
C LYS A 108 -15.16 5.86 -6.27
N LYS A 109 -16.19 6.69 -6.25
CA LYS A 109 -16.22 7.91 -5.43
C LYS A 109 -16.24 7.60 -3.94
N HIS A 110 -17.16 6.76 -3.50
CA HIS A 110 -17.50 6.62 -2.08
C HIS A 110 -16.81 5.45 -1.38
N LEU A 111 -16.58 4.32 -2.07
CA LEU A 111 -16.02 3.14 -1.41
C LEU A 111 -14.53 3.33 -1.09
N PRO A 112 -14.07 2.89 0.09
CA PRO A 112 -12.64 2.83 0.38
C PRO A 112 -11.98 1.69 -0.38
N TYR A 113 -10.65 1.76 -0.53
CA TYR A 113 -9.80 0.70 -1.11
C TYR A 113 -10.00 0.35 -2.60
N ILE A 114 -11.13 0.72 -3.22
CA ILE A 114 -11.29 0.66 -4.67
C ILE A 114 -10.35 1.67 -5.34
N GLY A 115 -9.81 1.31 -6.50
CA GLY A 115 -8.86 2.15 -7.24
C GLY A 115 -8.25 1.40 -8.42
N GLU A 116 -7.25 1.99 -9.06
CA GLU A 116 -6.66 1.49 -10.28
C GLU A 116 -5.16 1.23 -10.18
N LEU A 117 -4.53 1.59 -9.06
CA LEU A 117 -3.15 1.27 -8.74
C LEU A 117 -3.07 0.73 -7.32
N PHE A 118 -2.39 -0.40 -7.14
CA PHE A 118 -2.33 -1.13 -5.89
C PHE A 118 -0.90 -1.53 -5.59
N LEU A 119 -0.52 -1.46 -4.31
CA LEU A 119 0.75 -1.91 -3.78
C LEU A 119 0.52 -2.81 -2.57
N GLY A 120 0.99 -4.04 -2.65
CA GLY A 120 1.01 -5.02 -1.57
C GLY A 120 2.43 -5.31 -1.12
N HIS A 121 2.61 -5.53 0.18
CA HIS A 121 3.89 -5.99 0.75
C HIS A 121 3.64 -7.03 1.83
N VAL A 122 4.45 -8.08 1.86
CA VAL A 122 4.51 -9.06 2.95
C VAL A 122 5.88 -9.00 3.60
N ARG A 123 5.91 -8.95 4.92
CA ARG A 123 7.11 -8.71 5.72
C ARG A 123 7.56 -10.00 6.38
N TYR A 124 8.84 -10.29 6.21
CA TYR A 124 9.58 -11.19 7.08
C TYR A 124 10.43 -10.34 8.04
N GLY A 125 10.14 -10.41 9.32
CA GLY A 125 10.86 -9.70 10.37
C GLY A 125 12.00 -10.56 10.90
N THR A 126 13.24 -10.09 10.76
CA THR A 126 14.35 -10.60 11.58
C THR A 126 14.19 -10.10 13.02
N PHE A 127 14.73 -10.86 14.00
CA PHE A 127 14.66 -10.58 15.44
C PHE A 127 14.58 -9.07 15.80
N GLY A 128 13.44 -8.64 16.34
CA GLY A 128 13.11 -7.25 16.64
C GLY A 128 11.63 -7.08 17.00
N LYS A 129 11.22 -5.90 17.49
CA LYS A 129 9.82 -5.61 17.84
C LYS A 129 8.91 -5.78 16.61
N ASN A 130 8.03 -6.77 16.64
CA ASN A 130 7.00 -6.96 15.61
C ASN A 130 5.90 -5.88 15.75
N SER A 131 6.21 -4.68 15.28
CA SER A 131 5.30 -3.53 15.29
C SER A 131 4.71 -3.30 13.91
N VAL A 132 3.41 -2.96 13.87
CA VAL A 132 2.72 -2.51 12.66
C VAL A 132 3.39 -1.28 12.02
N GLU A 133 4.13 -0.49 12.81
CA GLU A 133 4.88 0.66 12.29
C GLU A 133 5.99 0.26 11.33
N ASN A 134 6.55 -0.95 11.47
CA ASN A 134 7.60 -1.49 10.60
C ASN A 134 7.05 -2.18 9.36
N VAL A 135 5.73 -2.24 9.21
CA VAL A 135 5.07 -2.90 8.09
C VAL A 135 4.92 -1.91 6.94
N HIS A 136 5.41 -2.29 5.76
CA HIS A 136 5.21 -1.55 4.52
C HIS A 136 3.78 -1.79 3.98
N PRO A 137 3.24 -0.89 3.14
CA PRO A 137 3.88 0.32 2.61
C PRO A 137 3.89 1.50 3.58
N PHE A 138 4.97 2.27 3.55
CA PHE A 138 5.05 3.59 4.19
C PHE A 138 4.36 4.64 3.32
N LEU A 139 3.80 5.65 3.97
CA LEU A 139 3.02 6.71 3.34
C LEU A 139 3.52 8.04 3.87
N ARG A 140 3.97 8.89 2.97
CA ARG A 140 4.24 10.30 3.18
C ARG A 140 3.12 11.09 2.51
N GLN A 141 2.35 11.84 3.28
CA GLN A 141 1.22 12.62 2.77
C GLN A 141 1.59 14.08 2.59
N ASN A 142 1.01 14.69 1.56
CA ASN A 142 1.13 16.11 1.26
C ASN A 142 -0.20 16.60 0.66
N ASN A 143 -0.54 17.88 0.80
CA ASN A 143 -1.73 18.46 0.18
C ASN A 143 -1.59 18.57 -1.35
N TRP A 144 -0.37 18.70 -1.87
CA TRP A 144 -0.09 18.56 -3.29
C TRP A 144 -0.01 17.09 -3.69
N MET A 145 -0.93 16.64 -4.55
CA MET A 145 -1.03 15.25 -4.98
C MET A 145 0.31 14.68 -5.50
N HIS A 146 1.04 15.44 -6.30
CA HIS A 146 2.33 15.03 -6.88
C HIS A 146 3.48 14.89 -5.86
N ARG A 147 3.30 15.32 -4.60
CA ARG A 147 4.29 15.18 -3.52
C ARG A 147 3.96 14.07 -2.52
N ASN A 148 2.87 13.34 -2.75
CA ASN A 148 2.53 12.18 -1.94
C ASN A 148 3.39 10.97 -2.35
N LEU A 149 3.80 10.17 -1.37
CA LEU A 149 4.67 9.02 -1.59
C LEU A 149 4.15 7.78 -0.88
N ILE A 150 4.11 6.67 -1.61
CA ILE A 150 3.86 5.34 -1.03
C ILE A 150 5.03 4.44 -1.41
N ILE A 151 5.73 3.91 -0.41
CA ILE A 151 6.94 3.13 -0.63
C ILE A 151 6.86 1.79 0.10
N ALA A 152 7.21 0.73 -0.62
CA ALA A 152 7.54 -0.57 -0.05
C ALA A 152 8.92 -0.98 -0.58
N GLY A 153 9.77 -1.48 0.31
CA GLY A 153 11.12 -1.91 -0.01
C GLY A 153 11.40 -3.34 0.41
N ASN A 154 12.12 -4.08 -0.43
CA ASN A 154 12.73 -5.36 -0.09
C ASN A 154 14.23 -5.30 -0.39
N PHE A 155 14.95 -4.55 0.43
CA PHE A 155 16.38 -4.31 0.29
C PHE A 155 16.99 -4.07 1.67
N ASN A 156 18.32 -4.11 1.74
CA ASN A 156 19.10 -3.69 2.90
C ASN A 156 20.15 -2.69 2.41
N MET A 157 20.26 -1.56 3.09
CA MET A 157 21.21 -0.49 2.74
C MET A 157 22.44 -0.54 3.64
N THR A 158 23.62 -0.60 3.02
CA THR A 158 24.90 -0.66 3.74
C THR A 158 25.32 0.69 4.33
N ASN A 159 24.80 1.80 3.81
CA ASN A 159 25.16 3.16 4.20
C ASN A 159 24.00 3.95 4.84
N THR A 160 23.02 3.28 5.45
CA THR A 160 21.86 3.93 6.10
C THR A 160 22.26 4.96 7.15
N THR A 161 23.34 4.72 7.91
CA THR A 161 23.85 5.67 8.91
C THR A 161 24.25 7.00 8.28
N GLU A 162 25.06 6.96 7.24
CA GLU A 162 25.53 8.14 6.53
C GLU A 162 24.36 8.90 5.90
N LEU A 163 23.46 8.18 5.22
CA LEU A 163 22.28 8.80 4.60
C LEU A 163 21.36 9.47 5.62
N PHE A 164 21.17 8.85 6.79
CA PHE A 164 20.38 9.40 7.88
C PHE A 164 21.01 10.66 8.48
N GLU A 165 22.33 10.66 8.68
CA GLU A 165 23.07 11.82 9.18
C GLU A 165 22.99 12.99 8.19
N ASN A 166 23.08 12.73 6.88
CA ASN A 166 22.90 13.76 5.86
C ASN A 166 21.50 14.42 5.93
N LEU A 167 20.44 13.64 6.19
CA LEU A 167 19.09 14.21 6.38
C LEU A 167 19.03 15.13 7.61
N ILE A 168 19.68 14.74 8.71
CA ILE A 168 19.77 15.58 9.92
C ILE A 168 20.53 16.87 9.64
N GLN A 169 21.65 16.81 8.89
CA GLN A 169 22.42 17.99 8.52
C GLN A 169 21.63 18.97 7.64
N LEU A 170 20.69 18.46 6.84
CA LEU A 170 19.73 19.29 6.09
C LEU A 170 18.65 19.93 6.98
N GLY A 171 18.62 19.62 8.28
CA GLY A 171 17.63 20.12 9.23
C GLY A 171 16.35 19.27 9.32
N MET A 172 16.31 18.10 8.68
CA MET A 172 15.16 17.20 8.78
C MET A 172 15.15 16.47 10.14
N HIS A 173 13.97 16.02 10.57
CA HIS A 173 13.79 15.20 11.78
C HIS A 173 13.15 13.84 11.43
N PRO A 174 13.91 12.89 10.85
CA PRO A 174 13.37 11.60 10.46
C PRO A 174 12.89 10.80 11.69
N LYS A 175 11.70 10.20 11.60
CA LYS A 175 11.05 9.50 12.72
C LYS A 175 11.85 8.29 13.24
N GLU A 176 12.57 7.61 12.36
CA GLU A 176 13.29 6.39 12.68
C GLU A 176 14.43 6.14 11.69
N LYS A 177 15.52 5.54 12.19
CA LYS A 177 16.68 5.13 11.39
C LYS A 177 16.44 3.75 10.77
N ALA A 178 15.52 3.70 9.81
CA ALA A 178 15.25 2.51 9.00
C ALA A 178 15.53 2.79 7.52
N ASP A 179 15.90 1.76 6.77
CA ASP A 179 16.35 1.90 5.38
C ASP A 179 15.29 2.56 4.50
N THR A 180 14.08 1.99 4.47
CA THR A 180 12.97 2.50 3.67
C THR A 180 12.52 3.90 4.13
N ILE A 181 12.62 4.21 5.43
CA ILE A 181 12.29 5.56 5.95
C ILE A 181 13.32 6.55 5.41
N THR A 182 14.61 6.23 5.52
CA THR A 182 15.68 7.10 5.02
C THR A 182 15.54 7.36 3.52
N VAL A 183 15.19 6.34 2.73
CA VAL A 183 14.87 6.50 1.29
C VAL A 183 13.65 7.39 1.08
N MET A 184 12.56 7.15 1.81
CA MET A 184 11.32 7.92 1.69
C MET A 184 11.52 9.40 2.02
N GLU A 185 12.24 9.70 3.11
CA GLU A 185 12.54 11.07 3.52
C GLU A 185 13.47 11.76 2.51
N LYS A 186 14.48 11.06 1.99
CA LYS A 186 15.37 11.61 0.96
C LYS A 186 14.62 11.95 -0.34
N ILE A 187 13.72 11.08 -0.80
CA ILE A 187 12.87 11.41 -1.96
C ILE A 187 11.91 12.55 -1.61
N GLY A 188 11.35 12.53 -0.41
CA GLY A 188 10.46 13.58 0.10
C GLY A 188 11.12 14.96 0.08
N HIS A 189 12.38 15.07 0.49
CA HIS A 189 13.17 16.29 0.43
C HIS A 189 13.22 16.88 -0.99
N PHE A 190 13.58 16.07 -1.99
CA PHE A 190 13.65 16.55 -3.38
C PHE A 190 12.27 16.88 -3.97
N LEU A 191 11.20 16.20 -3.54
CA LEU A 191 9.85 16.55 -3.95
C LEU A 191 9.37 17.88 -3.36
N ASP A 192 9.88 18.25 -2.18
CA ASP A 192 9.55 19.52 -1.55
C ASP A 192 10.34 20.68 -2.14
N ASP A 193 11.62 20.44 -2.46
CA ASP A 193 12.58 21.41 -3.02
C ASP A 193 12.34 21.71 -4.51
N ALA A 194 11.74 20.77 -5.26
CA ALA A 194 11.29 21.02 -6.62
C ALA A 194 10.17 22.07 -6.64
N VAL A 195 10.57 23.33 -6.76
CA VAL A 195 9.72 24.53 -6.92
C VAL A 195 10.10 25.22 -8.22
#